data_AF-A0A2J8XFB1-F1
#
_entry.id   AF-A0A2J8XFB1-F1
#
_cell.length_a   1.000
_cell.length_b   1.000
_cell.length_c   1.000
_cell.angle_alpha   90.00
_cell.angle_beta   90.00
_cell.angle_gamma   90.00
#
_symmetry.space_group_name_H-M   'P 1'
#
loop_
_entity.id
_entity.type
_entity.pdbx_description
1 polymer ?
#
loop_
_entity_poly.entity_id
_entity_poly.type
_entity_poly.pdbx_seq_one_letter_code
_entity_poly.pdbx_strand_id
1 'polypeptide(L)'
;MTATRAATASGSAPRIVNISVLPGPAHAFRALCTAEGEPPPALAWSGPALGNGSAAVRSPGEGHGHLVTAELPALTHDGRYTCTAANSLGRSEASVYLFRFHGASGAPTVALLLGALGLKALLLLGVLAARAARRRPEHLDTPDTPPRSQAQESNYENLSQMNPRSPPAAMCSP
;
A
#
# COMPACT_ATOMS: atom_id res chain seq x y z
N MET A 1 -36.07 -9.90 76.47
CA MET A 1 -35.82 -9.13 75.23
C MET A 1 -34.34 -9.25 74.89
N THR A 2 -33.99 -10.18 74.02
CA THR A 2 -32.62 -10.38 73.53
C THR A 2 -32.37 -9.38 72.39
N ALA A 3 -31.50 -8.40 72.61
CA ALA A 3 -31.08 -7.47 71.57
C ALA A 3 -30.02 -8.17 70.70
N THR A 4 -30.43 -8.63 69.51
CA THR A 4 -29.50 -9.14 68.50
C THR A 4 -28.69 -7.97 67.96
N ARG A 5 -27.41 -7.89 68.33
CA ARG A 5 -26.47 -6.88 67.83
C ARG A 5 -26.28 -7.13 66.33
N ALA A 6 -26.79 -6.25 65.48
CA ALA A 6 -26.52 -6.29 64.06
C ALA A 6 -25.01 -6.09 63.84
N ALA A 7 -24.34 -7.11 63.33
CA ALA A 7 -22.97 -6.96 62.87
C ALA A 7 -22.98 -5.98 61.69
N THR A 8 -22.34 -4.83 61.86
CA THR A 8 -22.05 -3.91 60.75
C THR A 8 -21.08 -4.63 59.81
N ALA A 9 -21.58 -5.19 58.71
CA ALA A 9 -20.74 -5.78 57.68
C ALA A 9 -19.85 -4.69 57.08
N SER A 10 -18.53 -4.77 57.32
CA SER A 10 -17.54 -3.87 56.74
C SER A 10 -17.31 -4.27 55.28
N GLY A 11 -17.99 -3.61 54.35
CA GLY A 11 -17.75 -3.77 52.92
C GLY A 11 -16.91 -2.65 52.31
N SER A 12 -16.41 -2.86 51.10
CA SER A 12 -15.63 -1.90 50.30
C SER A 12 -16.16 -1.78 48.88
N ALA A 13 -16.15 -0.55 48.35
CA ALA A 13 -16.49 -0.30 46.94
C ALA A 13 -15.42 -0.89 46.01
N PRO A 14 -15.77 -1.25 44.75
CA PRO A 14 -14.86 -1.93 43.85
C PRO A 14 -13.71 -1.05 43.43
N ARG A 15 -12.50 -1.61 43.40
CA ARG A 15 -11.31 -0.94 42.88
C ARG A 15 -10.60 -1.84 41.88
N ILE A 16 -10.40 -1.35 40.66
CA ILE A 16 -9.61 -2.06 39.64
C ILE A 16 -8.12 -1.92 40.00
N VAL A 17 -7.48 -3.03 40.29
CA VAL A 17 -6.08 -3.11 40.73
C VAL A 17 -5.11 -3.41 39.60
N ASN A 18 -5.59 -4.05 38.53
CA ASN A 18 -4.78 -4.39 37.37
C ASN A 18 -5.63 -4.43 36.09
N ILE A 19 -5.12 -3.84 35.01
CA ILE A 19 -5.64 -3.99 33.66
C ILE A 19 -4.46 -4.19 32.71
N SER A 20 -4.47 -5.27 31.94
CA SER A 20 -3.36 -5.65 31.06
C SER A 20 -3.85 -6.20 29.73
N VAL A 21 -3.04 -6.00 28.70
CA VAL A 21 -3.28 -6.55 27.35
C VAL A 21 -2.18 -7.56 27.07
N LEU A 22 -2.56 -8.77 26.69
CA LEU A 22 -1.65 -9.88 26.44
C LEU A 22 -1.79 -10.38 24.99
N PRO A 23 -0.71 -10.89 24.38
CA PRO A 23 -0.80 -11.58 23.10
C PRO A 23 -1.71 -12.80 23.20
N GLY A 24 -2.69 -12.91 22.31
CA GLY A 24 -3.59 -14.04 22.18
C GLY A 24 -3.26 -14.92 20.96
N PRO A 25 -4.06 -15.98 20.72
CA PRO A 25 -3.94 -16.80 19.52
C PRO A 25 -4.16 -15.97 18.24
N ALA A 26 -3.65 -16.44 17.10
CA ALA A 26 -3.93 -15.89 15.77
C ALA A 26 -3.67 -14.38 15.60
N HIS A 27 -2.58 -13.86 16.17
CA HIS A 27 -2.23 -12.43 16.15
C HIS A 27 -3.30 -11.50 16.76
N ALA A 28 -4.20 -12.05 17.58
CA ALA A 28 -5.12 -11.27 18.37
C ALA A 28 -4.46 -10.82 19.68
N PHE A 29 -5.12 -9.88 20.36
CA PHE A 29 -4.81 -9.51 21.74
C PHE A 29 -5.97 -9.93 22.62
N ARG A 30 -5.68 -10.34 23.86
CA ARG A 30 -6.66 -10.51 24.93
C ARG A 30 -6.43 -9.45 26.02
N ALA A 31 -7.44 -9.17 26.84
CA ALA A 31 -7.27 -8.28 27.99
C ALA A 31 -7.69 -8.97 29.28
N LEU A 32 -6.94 -8.70 30.35
CA LEU A 32 -7.26 -9.13 31.71
C LEU A 32 -7.53 -7.90 32.57
N CYS A 33 -8.58 -7.97 33.38
CA CYS A 33 -8.94 -6.96 34.35
C CYS A 33 -9.15 -7.61 35.71
N THR A 34 -8.47 -7.12 36.74
CA THR A 34 -8.58 -7.60 38.11
C THR A 34 -9.08 -6.46 39.00
N ALA A 35 -10.10 -6.73 39.80
CA ALA A 35 -10.62 -5.78 40.78
C ALA A 35 -10.76 -6.42 42.15
N GLU A 36 -10.63 -5.59 43.18
CA GLU A 36 -10.90 -5.92 44.58
C GLU A 36 -12.20 -5.26 45.06
N GLY A 37 -12.89 -5.87 46.01
CA GLY A 37 -14.07 -5.28 46.66
C GLY A 37 -14.81 -6.30 47.54
N GLU A 38 -15.58 -5.79 48.49
CA GLU A 38 -16.43 -6.61 49.38
C GLU A 38 -17.83 -5.99 49.49
N PRO A 39 -18.90 -6.63 49.00
CA PRO A 39 -18.94 -7.94 48.35
C PRO A 39 -18.12 -8.02 47.05
N PRO A 40 -17.69 -9.22 46.64
CA PRO A 40 -16.89 -9.41 45.42
C PRO A 40 -17.54 -8.74 44.20
N PRO A 41 -16.80 -7.91 43.45
CA PRO A 41 -17.38 -7.16 42.35
C PRO A 41 -17.68 -8.04 41.13
N ALA A 42 -18.80 -7.76 40.48
CA ALA A 42 -19.09 -8.27 39.15
C ALA A 42 -18.29 -7.47 38.12
N LEU A 43 -17.53 -8.19 37.29
CA LEU A 43 -16.74 -7.61 36.20
C LEU A 43 -17.44 -7.79 34.85
N ALA A 44 -17.46 -6.73 34.04
CA ALA A 44 -18.00 -6.74 32.69
C ALA A 44 -17.14 -5.93 31.74
N TRP A 45 -16.94 -6.44 30.52
CA TRP A 45 -16.26 -5.73 29.44
C TRP A 45 -17.26 -5.14 28.44
N SER A 46 -16.97 -3.94 27.95
CA SER A 46 -17.69 -3.28 26.86
C SER A 46 -16.71 -2.78 25.80
N GLY A 47 -17.09 -2.79 24.52
CA GLY A 47 -16.24 -2.32 23.42
C GLY A 47 -16.92 -2.38 22.05
N PRO A 48 -16.22 -2.01 20.96
CA PRO A 48 -16.82 -1.78 19.63
C PRO A 48 -17.48 -3.00 18.97
N ALA A 49 -17.18 -4.22 19.43
CA ALA A 49 -17.70 -5.48 18.88
C ALA A 49 -18.21 -6.46 19.94
N LEU A 50 -18.17 -6.04 21.20
CA LEU A 50 -18.91 -6.70 22.26
C LEU A 50 -20.27 -6.03 22.22
N GLY A 51 -21.32 -6.73 21.78
CA GLY A 51 -22.69 -6.20 21.91
C GLY A 51 -23.03 -5.92 23.37
N ASN A 52 -24.32 -5.75 23.69
CA ASN A 52 -24.76 -5.50 25.07
C ASN A 52 -24.40 -6.64 26.07
N GLY A 53 -23.79 -7.73 25.60
CA GLY A 53 -23.33 -8.88 26.37
C GLY A 53 -21.89 -8.72 26.84
N SER A 54 -21.71 -8.76 28.16
CA SER A 54 -20.42 -8.87 28.83
C SER A 54 -19.75 -10.21 28.51
N ALA A 55 -18.62 -10.20 27.79
CA ALA A 55 -17.75 -11.37 27.68
C ALA A 55 -16.73 -11.32 28.82
N ALA A 56 -17.08 -11.89 29.97
CA ALA A 56 -16.16 -12.07 31.08
C ALA A 56 -16.19 -13.54 31.50
N VAL A 57 -15.13 -14.27 31.17
CA VAL A 57 -14.86 -15.54 31.85
C VAL A 57 -14.27 -15.16 33.21
N ARG A 58 -14.99 -15.48 34.29
CA ARG A 58 -14.44 -15.37 35.65
C ARG A 58 -13.40 -16.47 35.80
N SER A 59 -12.13 -16.10 35.92
CA SER A 59 -11.18 -17.01 36.53
C SER A 59 -11.35 -16.87 38.05
N PRO A 60 -11.63 -17.95 38.79
CA PRO A 60 -11.51 -17.93 40.24
C PRO A 60 -10.09 -17.50 40.56
N GLY A 61 -9.93 -16.32 41.16
CA GLY A 61 -8.64 -15.91 41.68
C GLY A 61 -8.25 -16.89 42.78
N GLU A 62 -7.18 -17.64 42.54
CA GLU A 62 -6.50 -18.43 43.55
C GLU A 62 -5.98 -17.46 44.62
N GLY A 63 -6.82 -17.14 45.61
CA GLY A 63 -6.44 -16.27 46.73
C GLY A 63 -7.56 -15.37 47.22
N HIS A 64 -8.03 -15.67 48.43
CA HIS A 64 -8.60 -14.71 49.39
C HIS A 64 -9.73 -13.81 48.86
N GLY A 65 -10.91 -14.39 48.62
CA GLY A 65 -12.25 -13.84 48.90
C GLY A 65 -12.75 -12.52 48.28
N HIS A 66 -11.88 -11.59 47.89
CA HIS A 66 -12.21 -10.20 47.56
C HIS A 66 -11.69 -9.77 46.19
N LEU A 67 -10.84 -10.59 45.55
CA LEU A 67 -10.24 -10.32 44.24
C LEU A 67 -10.94 -11.13 43.14
N VAL A 68 -11.38 -10.44 42.09
CA VAL A 68 -12.06 -11.03 40.93
C VAL A 68 -11.30 -10.63 39.67
N THR A 69 -11.08 -11.59 38.76
CA THR A 69 -10.45 -11.32 37.46
C THR A 69 -11.39 -11.73 36.33
N ALA A 70 -11.49 -10.88 35.32
CA ALA A 70 -12.25 -11.12 34.09
C ALA A 70 -11.34 -10.98 32.87
N GLU A 71 -11.39 -12.00 32.02
CA GLU A 71 -10.69 -12.01 30.74
C GLU A 71 -11.66 -11.66 29.60
N LEU A 72 -11.16 -10.79 28.70
CA LEU A 72 -11.70 -10.57 27.37
C LEU A 72 -10.86 -11.36 26.35
N PRO A 73 -11.36 -12.47 25.79
CA PRO A 73 -10.53 -13.40 25.01
C PRO A 73 -9.93 -12.82 23.72
N ALA A 74 -10.61 -11.83 23.12
CA ALA A 74 -10.16 -11.24 21.86
C ALA A 74 -10.59 -9.76 21.76
N LEU A 75 -9.62 -8.89 21.44
CA LEU A 75 -9.84 -7.52 21.02
C LEU A 75 -9.84 -7.49 19.48
N THR A 76 -11.03 -7.57 18.89
CA THR A 76 -11.21 -7.83 17.46
C THR A 76 -11.22 -6.56 16.59
N HIS A 77 -11.56 -5.42 17.19
CA HIS A 77 -11.75 -4.14 16.53
C HIS A 77 -10.94 -3.03 17.17
N ASP A 78 -10.55 -2.05 16.37
CA ASP A 78 -9.86 -0.85 16.86
C ASP A 78 -10.83 0.00 17.68
N GLY A 79 -10.34 0.55 18.78
CA GLY A 79 -11.13 1.39 19.67
C GLY A 79 -10.89 1.13 21.15
N ARG A 80 -11.81 1.65 21.97
CA ARG A 80 -11.75 1.61 23.42
C ARG A 80 -12.51 0.41 23.98
N TYR A 81 -11.82 -0.38 24.79
CA TYR A 81 -12.41 -1.46 25.58
C TYR A 81 -12.39 -1.05 27.05
N THR A 82 -13.53 -1.18 27.73
CA THR A 82 -13.70 -0.74 29.11
C THR A 82 -14.11 -1.92 29.98
N CYS A 83 -13.35 -2.15 31.05
CA CYS A 83 -13.71 -3.04 32.14
C CYS A 83 -14.47 -2.25 33.20
N THR A 84 -15.64 -2.74 33.57
CA THR A 84 -16.47 -2.22 34.66
C THR A 84 -16.47 -3.22 35.80
N ALA A 85 -16.17 -2.76 37.01
CA ALA A 85 -16.33 -3.49 38.26
C ALA A 85 -17.47 -2.90 39.09
N ALA A 86 -18.46 -3.69 39.49
CA ALA A 86 -19.61 -3.22 40.25
C ALA A 86 -19.99 -4.15 41.40
N ASN A 87 -20.28 -3.57 42.57
CA ASN A 87 -20.91 -4.28 43.71
C ASN A 87 -22.00 -3.37 44.33
N SER A 88 -22.59 -3.81 45.45
CA SER A 88 -23.64 -3.06 46.15
C SER A 88 -23.19 -1.70 46.74
N LEU A 89 -21.88 -1.46 46.83
CA LEU A 89 -21.29 -0.26 47.42
C LEU A 89 -20.75 0.72 46.38
N GLY A 90 -20.62 0.32 45.11
CA GLY A 90 -20.19 1.24 44.06
C GLY A 90 -19.78 0.58 42.76
N ARG A 91 -19.12 1.38 41.92
CA ARG A 91 -18.66 1.02 40.58
C ARG A 91 -17.31 1.68 40.30
N SER A 92 -16.41 0.95 39.63
CA SER A 92 -15.17 1.49 39.05
C SER A 92 -14.96 1.00 37.63
N GLU A 93 -14.22 1.79 36.84
CA GLU A 93 -14.00 1.52 35.41
C GLU A 93 -12.54 1.77 35.03
N ALA A 94 -12.03 0.96 34.11
CA ALA A 94 -10.71 1.11 33.52
C ALA A 94 -10.78 0.78 32.02
N SER A 95 -10.00 1.49 31.21
CA SER A 95 -10.06 1.34 29.75
C SER A 95 -8.69 1.06 29.14
N VAL A 96 -8.69 0.25 28.09
CA VAL A 96 -7.55 0.01 27.19
C VAL A 96 -7.95 0.37 25.77
N TYR A 97 -6.98 0.80 24.98
CA TYR A 97 -7.19 1.19 23.59
C TYR A 97 -6.39 0.28 22.66
N LEU A 98 -7.06 -0.26 21.64
CA LEU A 98 -6.42 -1.00 20.57
C LEU A 98 -6.42 -0.16 19.30
N PHE A 99 -5.23 0.01 18.71
CA PHE A 99 -5.05 0.62 17.40
C PHE A 99 -4.09 -0.23 16.56
N ARG A 100 -4.60 -0.83 15.49
CA ARG A 100 -3.84 -1.61 14.53
C ARG A 100 -3.31 -0.70 13.42
N PHE A 101 -2.00 -0.61 13.34
CA PHE A 101 -1.34 0.05 12.23
C PHE A 101 -1.37 -0.86 11.01
N HIS A 102 -2.20 -0.49 10.04
CA HIS A 102 -2.12 -1.04 8.70
C HIS A 102 -1.04 -0.26 7.99
N GLY A 103 0.19 -0.79 8.01
CA GLY A 103 1.27 -0.22 7.21
C GLY A 103 0.81 -0.15 5.76
N ALA A 104 1.03 0.99 5.10
CA ALA A 104 0.83 1.07 3.66
C ALA A 104 1.67 -0.05 3.04
N SER A 105 1.00 -1.01 2.38
CA SER A 105 1.66 -1.97 1.51
C SER A 105 2.21 -1.17 0.33
N GLY A 106 3.33 -0.47 0.55
CA GLY A 106 4.06 0.15 -0.52
C GLY A 106 4.47 -0.99 -1.44
N ALA A 107 4.17 -0.85 -2.74
CA ALA A 107 4.81 -1.69 -3.75
C ALA A 107 6.31 -1.71 -3.43
N PRO A 108 6.95 -2.89 -3.41
CA PRO A 108 8.35 -2.97 -3.01
C PRO A 108 9.11 -1.96 -3.87
N THR A 109 9.84 -1.04 -3.23
CA THR A 109 10.58 0.02 -3.92
C THR A 109 11.44 -0.57 -5.04
N VAL A 110 11.93 -1.78 -4.82
CA VAL A 110 12.60 -2.64 -5.80
C VAL A 110 11.77 -2.86 -7.08
N ALA A 111 10.47 -3.19 -7.00
CA ALA A 111 9.63 -3.37 -8.18
C ALA A 111 9.42 -2.05 -8.95
N LEU A 112 9.29 -0.91 -8.26
CA LEU A 112 9.19 0.39 -8.92
C LEU A 112 10.49 0.76 -9.64
N LEU A 113 11.64 0.51 -9.01
CA LEU A 113 12.95 0.75 -9.62
C LEU A 113 13.17 -0.17 -10.83
N LEU A 114 12.89 -1.46 -10.70
CA LEU A 114 13.02 -2.42 -11.80
C LEU A 114 12.10 -2.07 -12.98
N GLY A 115 10.86 -1.68 -12.70
CA GLY A 115 9.92 -1.21 -13.73
C GLY A 115 10.43 0.04 -14.45
N ALA A 116 10.97 1.02 -13.71
CA ALA A 116 11.53 2.24 -14.28
C ALA A 116 12.80 1.98 -15.11
N LEU A 117 13.69 1.10 -14.63
CA LEU A 117 14.89 0.66 -15.37
C LEU A 117 14.51 -0.09 -16.64
N GLY A 118 13.53 -1.00 -16.56
CA GLY A 118 13.01 -1.75 -17.70
C GLY A 118 12.42 -0.83 -18.78
N LEU A 119 11.58 0.13 -18.38
CA LEU A 119 11.03 1.12 -19.30
C LEU A 119 12.12 1.97 -19.98
N LYS A 120 13.12 2.42 -19.22
CA LYS A 120 14.26 3.17 -19.78
C LYS A 120 15.05 2.34 -20.79
N ALA A 121 15.32 1.08 -20.49
CA ALA A 121 16.03 0.17 -21.41
C ALA A 121 15.25 -0.03 -22.72
N LEU A 122 13.93 -0.25 -22.64
CA LEU A 122 13.06 -0.39 -23.82
C LEU A 122 13.04 0.86 -24.69
N LEU A 123 12.98 2.05 -24.09
CA LEU A 123 13.05 3.33 -24.82
C LEU A 123 14.41 3.51 -25.53
N LEU A 124 15.51 3.18 -24.85
CA LEU A 124 16.85 3.26 -25.45
C LEU A 124 16.99 2.28 -26.63
N LEU A 125 16.53 1.04 -26.47
CA LEU A 125 16.54 0.05 -27.55
C LEU A 125 15.68 0.50 -28.75
N GLY A 126 14.50 1.07 -28.49
CA GLY A 126 13.64 1.62 -29.54
C GLY A 126 14.30 2.78 -30.31
N VAL A 127 14.97 3.69 -29.61
CA VAL A 127 15.73 4.79 -30.24
C VAL A 127 16.90 4.26 -31.07
N LEU A 128 17.65 3.27 -30.56
CA LEU A 128 18.76 2.66 -31.29
C LEU A 128 18.27 1.94 -32.55
N ALA A 129 17.19 1.17 -32.45
CA ALA A 129 16.55 0.50 -33.59
C ALA A 129 16.07 1.52 -34.64
N ALA A 130 15.42 2.61 -34.22
CA ALA A 130 14.99 3.68 -35.12
C ALA A 130 16.18 4.36 -35.83
N ARG A 131 17.29 4.58 -35.12
CA ARG A 131 18.52 5.12 -35.72
C ARG A 131 19.16 4.13 -36.70
N ALA A 132 19.18 2.84 -36.37
CA ALA A 132 19.71 1.80 -37.26
C ALA A 132 18.86 1.68 -38.53
N ALA A 133 17.52 1.71 -38.41
CA ALA A 133 16.61 1.71 -39.55
C ALA A 133 16.78 2.94 -40.44
N ARG A 134 16.93 4.14 -39.85
CA ARG A 134 17.20 5.37 -40.62
C ARG A 134 18.60 5.42 -41.25
N ARG A 135 19.58 4.74 -40.64
CA ARG A 135 20.94 4.57 -41.18
C ARG A 135 21.05 3.45 -42.21
N ARG A 136 19.98 2.69 -42.45
CA ARG A 136 19.86 1.74 -43.53
C ARG A 136 19.02 2.36 -44.65
N PRO A 137 19.57 3.30 -45.45
CA PRO A 137 18.93 3.64 -46.71
C PRO A 137 19.06 2.42 -47.64
N GLU A 138 17.92 1.85 -48.03
CA GLU A 138 17.70 1.18 -49.33
C GLU A 138 18.84 0.26 -49.82
N HIS A 139 18.95 -0.96 -49.27
CA HIS A 139 19.71 -2.01 -49.96
C HIS A 139 19.10 -3.39 -49.70
N LEU A 140 17.93 -3.63 -50.27
CA LEU A 140 17.57 -4.92 -50.89
C LEU A 140 16.24 -4.76 -51.65
N ASP A 141 16.32 -4.69 -52.98
CA ASP A 141 15.48 -5.44 -53.93
C ASP A 141 15.77 -4.96 -55.37
N THR A 142 16.51 -5.77 -56.14
CA THR A 142 16.23 -6.21 -57.53
C THR A 142 17.49 -6.93 -58.10
N PRO A 143 17.42 -8.20 -58.54
CA PRO A 143 18.47 -8.84 -59.34
C PRO A 143 18.26 -8.67 -60.86
N ASP A 144 19.40 -8.62 -61.56
CA ASP A 144 19.66 -8.84 -62.99
C ASP A 144 19.42 -7.71 -64.03
N THR A 145 20.51 -7.10 -64.53
CA THR A 145 20.91 -6.95 -65.97
C THR A 145 22.21 -6.11 -66.10
N PRO A 146 23.22 -6.46 -66.95
CA PRO A 146 24.51 -5.75 -67.07
C PRO A 146 24.52 -4.59 -68.11
N PRO A 147 25.57 -3.74 -68.16
CA PRO A 147 25.49 -2.36 -68.65
C PRO A 147 25.77 -2.25 -70.17
N ARG A 148 25.18 -1.22 -70.81
CA ARG A 148 25.58 -0.79 -72.15
C ARG A 148 26.14 0.63 -72.08
N SER A 149 27.39 0.74 -72.48
CA SER A 149 28.17 1.97 -72.61
C SER A 149 27.76 2.80 -73.84
N GLN A 150 28.12 4.09 -73.75
CA GLN A 150 28.33 5.11 -74.80
C GLN A 150 27.36 6.28 -74.76
N ALA A 151 27.85 7.42 -74.29
CA ALA A 151 28.23 8.54 -75.17
C ALA A 151 28.65 9.72 -74.28
N GLN A 152 29.96 9.91 -74.21
CA GLN A 152 30.61 11.09 -73.68
C GLN A 152 30.59 12.16 -74.75
N GLU A 153 29.92 13.29 -74.53
CA GLU A 153 30.30 14.61 -75.06
C GLU A 153 29.31 15.69 -74.63
N SER A 154 29.78 16.62 -73.79
CA SER A 154 29.65 18.08 -73.97
C SER A 154 29.96 18.81 -72.66
N ASN A 155 31.26 19.02 -72.44
CA ASN A 155 31.78 19.97 -71.46
C ASN A 155 31.85 21.34 -72.16
N TYR A 156 31.09 22.31 -71.63
CA TYR A 156 31.19 23.77 -71.84
C TYR A 156 31.51 24.28 -73.25
N GLU A 157 30.49 24.70 -73.98
CA GLU A 157 30.61 25.84 -74.90
C GLU A 157 29.50 26.84 -74.58
N ASN A 158 29.82 27.87 -73.80
CA ASN A 158 29.00 29.06 -73.67
C ASN A 158 29.87 30.30 -73.88
N LEU A 159 29.45 31.08 -74.87
CA LEU A 159 29.67 32.52 -75.00
C LEU A 159 31.11 33.01 -75.14
N SER A 160 31.54 33.24 -76.38
CA SER A 160 31.61 34.59 -76.94
C SER A 160 32.38 34.60 -78.25
N GLN A 161 31.72 35.04 -79.33
CA GLN A 161 32.26 35.94 -80.38
C GLN A 161 31.63 35.68 -81.76
N MET A 162 30.91 36.71 -82.20
CA MET A 162 30.90 37.25 -83.57
C MET A 162 29.90 36.71 -84.61
N ASN A 163 28.90 37.58 -84.82
CA ASN A 163 28.31 38.05 -86.09
C ASN A 163 26.95 37.47 -86.56
N PRO A 164 26.05 38.34 -87.09
CA PRO A 164 24.64 38.03 -87.29
C PRO A 164 24.30 37.40 -88.66
N ARG A 165 23.17 36.64 -88.67
CA ARG A 165 22.07 36.57 -89.67
C ARG A 165 22.40 37.10 -91.10
N SER A 166 22.27 36.39 -92.23
CA SER A 166 21.22 35.48 -92.74
C SER A 166 21.67 34.80 -94.07
N PRO A 167 20.98 33.75 -94.58
CA PRO A 167 21.30 33.03 -95.83
C PRO A 167 20.32 33.39 -97.00
N PRO A 168 20.20 32.59 -98.09
CA PRO A 168 20.94 32.69 -99.36
C PRO A 168 20.03 32.96 -100.59
N ALA A 169 20.61 33.22 -101.77
CA ALA A 169 19.91 33.13 -103.06
C ALA A 169 20.90 32.55 -104.10
N ALA A 170 20.66 31.31 -104.57
CA ALA A 170 20.03 31.00 -105.86
C ALA A 170 20.94 31.39 -107.04
N MET A 171 21.64 30.44 -107.69
CA MET A 171 21.18 29.53 -108.76
C MET A 171 21.73 29.95 -110.14
N CYS A 172 22.44 29.02 -110.76
CA CYS A 172 22.54 28.68 -112.20
C CYS A 172 23.16 29.65 -113.23
N SER A 173 24.36 29.24 -113.68
CA SER A 173 24.95 29.08 -115.04
C SER A 173 24.05 29.21 -116.30
N PRO A 174 24.63 29.21 -117.53
CA PRO A 174 26.03 28.97 -117.92
C PRO A 174 26.78 30.12 -118.62
#